data_AF-A0A0J7MMV0-F1
#
_entry.id   AF-A0A0J7MMV0-F1
#
_cell.length_a   1.000
_cell.length_b   1.000
_cell.length_c   1.000
_cell.angle_alpha   90.00
_cell.angle_beta   90.00
_cell.angle_gamma   90.00
#
_symmetry.space_group_name_H-M   'P 1'
#
loop_
_entity.id
_entity.type
_entity.pdbx_description
1 polymer ?
#
loop_
_entity_poly.entity_id
_entity_poly.type
_entity_poly.pdbx_seq_one_letter_code
_entity_poly.pdbx_strand_id
1 'polypeptide(L)' 'MDEDDLCVGCQRSADEIRRWGLMSNEERREVLQRCSERLRLSGQLM' A
#
# COMPACT_ATOMS: atom_id res chain seq x y z
N MET A 1 -2.89 3.64 12.68
CA MET A 1 -2.05 2.63 12.02
C MET A 1 -2.56 1.30 12.54
N ASP A 2 -2.93 0.37 11.66
CA ASP A 2 -3.37 -0.96 12.08
C ASP A 2 -2.22 -1.76 12.70
N GLU A 3 -2.55 -2.86 13.37
CA GLU A 3 -1.58 -3.82 13.94
C GLU A 3 -0.64 -4.42 12.87
N ASP A 4 -1.03 -4.38 11.58
CA ASP A 4 -0.22 -4.86 10.44
C ASP A 4 0.72 -3.80 9.83
N ASP A 5 0.93 -2.65 10.50
CA ASP A 5 1.72 -1.53 9.97
C ASP A 5 1.16 -0.97 8.64
N LEU A 6 -0.09 -1.31 8.29
CA LEU A 6 -0.79 -0.84 7.11
C LEU A 6 -1.59 0.44 7.40
N CYS A 7 -1.61 1.34 6.44
CA CYS A 7 -2.42 2.56 6.48
C CYS A 7 -3.85 2.25 6.02
N VAL A 8 -4.83 2.26 6.92
CA VAL A 8 -6.27 2.12 6.59
C VAL A 8 -6.74 2.93 5.38
N GLY A 9 -6.20 4.14 5.16
CA GLY A 9 -6.65 5.05 4.09
C GLY A 9 -6.05 4.75 2.72
N CYS A 10 -4.84 4.19 2.66
CA CYS A 10 -4.11 3.97 1.40
C CYS A 10 -3.72 2.50 1.18
N GLN A 11 -3.98 1.62 2.15
CA GLN A 11 -3.55 0.22 2.19
C GLN A 11 -2.04 0.03 1.92
N ARG A 12 -1.22 1.01 2.30
CA ARG A 12 0.25 1.00 2.17
C ARG A 12 0.88 0.68 3.52
N SER A 13 1.93 -0.14 3.54
CA SER A 13 2.67 -0.42 4.77
C SER A 13 3.60 0.74 5.12
N ALA A 14 3.93 0.89 6.40
CA ALA A 14 4.91 1.87 6.84
C ALA A 14 6.28 1.62 6.20
N ASP A 15 6.63 0.37 5.89
CA ASP A 15 7.86 0.02 5.16
C ASP A 15 7.82 0.51 3.70
N GLU A 16 6.70 0.32 3.01
CA GLU A 16 6.47 0.85 1.65
C GLU A 16 6.48 2.39 1.62
N ILE A 17 6.04 3.05 2.70
CA ILE A 17 6.09 4.51 2.84
C ILE A 17 7.53 4.97 3.09
N ARG A 18 8.25 4.32 4.01
CA ARG A 18 9.67 4.61 4.32
C ARG A 18 10.58 4.41 3.11
N ARG A 19 10.36 3.34 2.35
CA ARG A 19 11.18 3.00 1.17
C ARG A 19 10.74 3.69 -0.12
N TRP A 20 9.62 4.40 -0.15
CA TRP A 20 9.07 5.00 -1.38
C TRP A 20 10.05 5.90 -2.15
N GLY A 21 10.89 6.65 -1.43
CA GLY A 21 11.92 7.50 -2.03
C GLY A 21 13.06 6.72 -2.68
N LEU A 22 13.33 5.50 -2.19
CA LEU A 22 14.38 4.60 -2.67
C LEU A 22 13.88 3.60 -3.72
N MET A 23 12.56 3.44 -3.82
CA MET A 23 11.94 2.51 -4.77
C MET A 23 12.11 2.95 -6.22
N SER A 24 12.39 1.97 -7.07
CA SER A 24 12.38 2.12 -8.53
C SER A 24 10.95 2.29 -9.04
N ASN A 25 10.79 2.82 -10.26
CA ASN A 25 9.46 3.02 -10.85
C ASN A 25 8.65 1.71 -10.96
N GLU A 26 9.32 0.58 -11.12
CA GLU A 26 8.72 -0.75 -11.14
C GLU A 26 8.16 -1.14 -9.76
N GLU A 27 8.98 -1.02 -8.69
CA GLU A 27 8.56 -1.27 -7.30
C GLU A 27 7.39 -0.36 -6.90
N ARG A 28 7.44 0.91 -7.29
CA ARG A 28 6.33 1.85 -7.02
C ARG A 28 5.02 1.39 -7.67
N ARG A 29 5.10 0.85 -8.88
CA ARG A 29 3.94 0.33 -9.62
C ARG A 29 3.38 -0.91 -8.94
N GLU A 30 4.24 -1.81 -8.51
CA GLU A 30 3.84 -3.02 -7.80
C GLU A 30 3.15 -2.70 -6.47
N VAL A 31 3.71 -1.76 -5.68
CA VAL A 31 3.08 -1.28 -4.44
C VAL A 31 1.69 -0.70 -4.73
N LEU A 32 1.53 0.13 -5.76
CA LEU A 32 0.22 0.68 -6.12
C LEU A 32 -0.78 -0.39 -6.56
N GLN A 33 -0.34 -1.40 -7.32
CA GLN A 33 -1.17 -2.55 -7.70
C GLN A 33 -1.64 -3.32 -6.48
N ARG A 34 -0.72 -3.66 -5.56
CA ARG A 34 -1.03 -4.35 -4.31
C ARG A 34 -1.98 -3.54 -3.43
N CYS A 35 -1.79 -2.22 -3.34
CA CYS A 35 -2.70 -1.36 -2.59
C CYS A 35 -4.10 -1.36 -3.18
N SER A 36 -4.21 -1.27 -4.51
CA SER A 36 -5.49 -1.34 -5.22
C SER A 36 -6.20 -2.68 -4.98
N GLU A 37 -5.45 -3.78 -5.04
CA GLU A 37 -5.96 -5.12 -4.76
C GLU A 37 -6.40 -5.29 -3.30
N ARG A 38 -5.60 -4.78 -2.35
CA ARG A 38 -5.94 -4.74 -0.92
C ARG A 38 -7.20 -3.91 -0.66
N LEU A 39 -7.33 -2.73 -1.26
CA LEU A 39 -8.55 -1.91 -1.17
C LEU A 39 -9.78 -2.64 -1.70
N ARG A 40 -9.63 -3.35 -2.82
CA ARG A 40 -10.69 -4.14 -3.43
C ARG A 40 -11.11 -5.33 -2.55
N LEU A 41 -10.14 -6.03 -1.97
CA LEU A 41 -10.37 -7.16 -1.06
C LEU A 41 -10.95 -6.73 0.29
N SER A 42 -10.50 -5.58 0.81
CA SER A 42 -10.95 -5.03 2.09
C SER A 42 -12.40 -4.53 2.06
N GLY A 43 -13.10 -4.61 0.91
CA GLY A 43 -14.49 -4.20 0.77
C GLY A 43 -14.71 -2.70 0.97
N GLN A 44 -13.62 -1.91 0.95
CA GLN A 44 -13.64 -0.47 1.22
C GLN A 44 -13.85 0.37 -0.04
N LEU A 45 -13.90 -0.30 -1.20
CA LEU A 45 -14.46 0.23 -2.44
C LEU A 45 -15.95 -0.09 -2.46
N MET A 46 -16.76 0.81 -1.88
CA MET A 46 -18.21 0.88 -2.07
C MET A 46 -18.53 2.09 -2.93
#